data_AF-A0A4S5BQ32-F1
#
_entry.id   AF-A0A4S5BQ32-F1
#
_cell.length_a   1.000
_cell.length_b   1.000
_cell.length_c   1.000
_cell.angle_alpha   90.00
_cell.angle_beta   90.00
_cell.angle_gamma   90.00
#
_symmetry.space_group_name_H-M   'P 1'
#
loop_
_entity.id
_entity.type
_entity.pdbx_description
1 polymer ?
#
loop_
_entity_poly.entity_id
_entity_poly.type
_entity_poly.pdbx_seq_one_letter_code
_entity_poly.pdbx_strand_id
1 'polypeptide(L)'
;MTAIHLGYLQNTHTGQQRSLAQAKNPDLQASMAAMQRAAVSARQIALQTHTAIVTMKSGQMVRLEGEQLQMELAQLTQATAKALGK
;
A
#
# COMPACT_ATOMS: atom_id res chain seq x y z
N MET A 1 14.57 35.40 25.56
CA MET A 1 14.63 33.95 25.27
C MET A 1 13.24 33.38 25.52
N THR A 2 12.34 33.53 24.56
CA THR A 2 10.94 33.10 24.72
C THR A 2 10.61 32.23 23.51
N ALA A 3 10.50 30.92 23.77
CA ALA A 3 10.20 29.91 22.78
C ALA A 3 8.77 30.11 22.25
N ILE A 4 8.65 30.50 20.99
CA ILE A 4 7.37 30.55 20.29
C ILE A 4 6.97 29.11 20.00
N HIS A 5 5.95 28.68 20.72
CA HIS A 5 5.34 27.35 20.64
C HIS A 5 4.73 27.14 19.25
N LEU A 6 5.46 26.41 18.41
CA LEU A 6 5.03 25.95 17.09
C LEU A 6 4.03 24.80 17.27
N GLY A 7 2.77 25.13 17.53
CA GLY A 7 1.65 24.20 17.50
C GLY A 7 1.28 23.83 16.07
N TYR A 8 2.14 23.08 15.38
CA TYR A 8 1.73 22.40 14.16
C TYR A 8 0.69 21.35 14.55
N LEU A 9 -0.53 21.54 14.04
CA LEU A 9 -1.63 20.60 14.07
C LEU A 9 -1.19 19.28 13.42
N GLN A 10 -0.62 18.37 14.21
CA GLN A 10 -0.48 16.96 13.87
C GLN A 10 -1.87 16.34 13.86
N ASN A 11 -2.61 16.55 12.78
CA ASN A 11 -3.83 15.80 12.54
C ASN A 11 -3.45 14.43 11.95
N THR A 12 -2.69 13.64 12.72
CA THR A 12 -2.45 12.23 12.42
C THR A 12 -3.68 11.44 12.85
N HIS A 13 -4.63 11.25 11.94
CA HIS A 13 -5.65 10.21 12.09
C HIS A 13 -4.98 8.83 11.95
N THR A 14 -4.12 8.47 12.91
CA THR A 14 -3.71 7.08 13.13
C THR A 14 -4.81 6.40 13.92
N GLY A 15 -5.98 6.26 13.29
CA GLY A 15 -6.91 5.21 13.70
C GLY A 15 -6.15 3.90 13.55
N GLN A 16 -5.99 3.15 14.64
CA GLN A 16 -5.35 1.84 14.66
C GLN A 16 -5.93 0.99 13.53
N GLN A 17 -5.26 0.92 12.37
CA GLN A 17 -5.66 0.07 11.27
C GLN A 17 -5.38 -1.37 11.69
N ARG A 18 -6.30 -1.96 12.46
CA ARG A 18 -6.31 -3.40 12.66
C ARG A 18 -6.40 -4.03 11.29
N SER A 19 -5.48 -4.94 10.99
CA SER A 19 -5.50 -5.71 9.76
C SER A 19 -6.89 -6.30 9.59
N LEU A 20 -7.49 -6.16 8.41
CA LEU A 20 -8.80 -6.76 8.13
C LEU A 20 -8.74 -8.29 8.24
N ALA A 21 -7.54 -8.88 8.11
CA ALA A 21 -7.32 -10.30 8.38
C ALA A 21 -7.55 -10.67 9.87
N GLN A 22 -7.53 -9.69 10.78
CA GLN A 22 -7.80 -9.85 12.21
C GLN A 22 -9.17 -9.28 12.59
N ALA A 23 -10.01 -8.93 11.61
CA ALA A 23 -11.34 -8.38 11.88
C ALA A 23 -12.20 -9.42 12.62
N LYS A 24 -13.00 -8.99 13.60
CA LYS A 24 -13.94 -9.91 14.27
C LYS A 24 -15.07 -10.38 13.34
N ASN A 25 -15.39 -9.56 12.34
CA ASN A 25 -16.39 -9.90 11.34
C ASN A 25 -15.77 -10.83 10.28
N PRO A 26 -16.32 -12.04 10.08
CA PRO A 26 -15.79 -13.02 9.13
C PRO A 26 -15.84 -12.53 7.67
N ASP A 27 -16.83 -11.72 7.28
CA ASP A 27 -16.93 -11.17 5.93
C ASP A 27 -15.79 -10.19 5.64
N LEU A 28 -15.39 -9.40 6.65
CA LEU A 28 -14.25 -8.49 6.54
C LEU A 28 -12.92 -9.23 6.48
N GLN A 29 -12.78 -10.34 7.21
CA GLN A 29 -11.60 -11.22 7.06
C GLN A 29 -11.52 -11.79 5.64
N ALA A 30 -12.63 -12.31 5.13
CA ALA A 30 -12.70 -12.87 3.78
C ALA A 30 -12.44 -11.81 2.69
N SER A 31 -12.81 -10.56 2.94
CA SER A 31 -12.61 -9.43 2.02
C SER A 31 -11.13 -9.17 1.72
N MET A 32 -10.20 -9.53 2.61
CA MET A 32 -8.76 -9.35 2.36
C MET A 32 -8.27 -10.12 1.14
N ALA A 33 -8.69 -11.38 0.99
CA ALA A 33 -8.30 -12.18 -0.17
C ALA A 33 -8.87 -11.58 -1.47
N ALA A 34 -10.09 -11.03 -1.42
CA ALA A 34 -10.70 -10.35 -2.56
C ALA A 34 -9.92 -9.08 -2.95
N MET A 35 -9.56 -8.23 -1.99
CA MET A 35 -8.78 -7.02 -2.25
C MET A 35 -7.38 -7.32 -2.77
N GLN A 36 -6.72 -8.37 -2.26
CA GLN A 36 -5.40 -8.78 -2.77
C GLN A 36 -5.48 -9.18 -4.25
N ARG A 37 -6.50 -9.97 -4.63
CA ARG A 37 -6.75 -10.30 -6.04
C ARG A 37 -7.05 -9.06 -6.87
N ALA A 38 -7.90 -8.15 -6.37
CA ALA A 38 -8.23 -6.90 -7.04
C ALA A 38 -6.98 -6.03 -7.25
N ALA A 39 -6.09 -5.95 -6.26
CA ALA A 39 -4.84 -5.20 -6.37
C ALA A 39 -3.89 -5.81 -7.41
N VAL A 40 -3.82 -7.14 -7.53
CA VAL A 40 -3.07 -7.81 -8.61
C VAL A 40 -3.65 -7.42 -9.97
N SER A 41 -4.97 -7.54 -10.14
CA SER A 41 -5.64 -7.21 -11.40
C SER A 41 -5.48 -5.72 -11.77
N ALA A 42 -5.62 -4.81 -10.82
CA ALA A 42 -5.44 -3.38 -11.04
C ALA A 42 -4.04 -3.05 -11.58
N ARG A 43 -2.99 -3.69 -11.04
CA ARG A 43 -1.62 -3.51 -11.55
C ARG A 43 -1.45 -4.03 -12.97
N GLN A 44 -2.06 -5.17 -13.30
CA GLN A 44 -2.03 -5.70 -14.66
C GLN A 44 -2.72 -4.76 -15.65
N ILE A 45 -3.91 -4.28 -15.32
CA ILE A 45 -4.66 -3.33 -16.15
C ILE A 45 -3.88 -2.02 -16.31
N ALA A 46 -3.26 -1.53 -15.24
CA ALA A 46 -2.48 -0.29 -15.27
C ALA A 46 -1.29 -0.38 -16.23
N LEU A 47 -0.58 -1.51 -16.22
CA LEU A 47 0.50 -1.76 -17.17
C LEU A 47 -0.01 -1.85 -18.62
N GLN A 48 -1.14 -2.52 -18.84
CA GLN A 48 -1.70 -2.69 -20.19
C GLN A 48 -2.20 -1.36 -20.78
N THR A 49 -2.82 -0.53 -19.95
CA THR A 49 -3.46 0.73 -20.36
C THR A 49 -2.57 1.95 -20.19
N HIS A 50 -1.32 1.76 -19.75
CA HIS A 50 -0.38 2.84 -19.46
C HIS A 50 -0.97 3.88 -18.50
N THR A 51 -1.70 3.41 -17.49
CA THR A 51 -2.33 4.26 -16.49
C THR A 51 -1.54 4.23 -15.18
N ALA A 52 -1.49 5.37 -14.50
CA ALA A 52 -0.80 5.49 -13.24
C ALA A 52 -1.58 4.83 -12.09
N ILE A 53 -0.86 4.27 -11.12
CA ILE A 53 -1.43 3.79 -9.85
C ILE A 53 -0.94 4.69 -8.71
N VAL A 54 -1.84 5.04 -7.80
CA VAL A 54 -1.50 5.68 -6.52
C VAL A 54 -1.49 4.61 -5.43
N THR A 55 -0.39 4.55 -4.67
CA THR A 55 -0.20 3.61 -3.56
C THR A 55 0.28 4.34 -2.31
N MET A 56 0.17 3.70 -1.16
CA MET A 56 0.72 4.21 0.11
C MET A 56 2.07 3.54 0.39
N LYS A 57 3.15 4.32 0.52
CA LYS A 57 4.49 3.83 0.89
C LYS A 57 4.99 4.62 2.08
N SER A 58 5.31 3.93 3.18
CA SER A 58 5.78 4.57 4.42
C SER A 58 4.87 5.70 4.92
N GLY A 59 3.55 5.54 4.74
CA GLY A 59 2.55 6.54 5.12
C GLY A 59 2.40 7.74 4.17
N GLN A 60 3.11 7.75 3.03
CA GLN A 60 2.99 8.77 2.01
C GLN A 60 2.29 8.22 0.76
N MET A 61 1.43 9.03 0.14
CA MET A 61 0.84 8.70 -1.15
C MET A 61 1.89 8.89 -2.24
N VAL A 62 2.15 7.83 -3.01
CA VAL A 62 3.10 7.81 -4.12
C VAL A 62 2.35 7.43 -5.38
N ARG A 63 2.50 8.24 -6.43
CA ARG A 63 2.01 7.94 -7.78
C ARG A 63 3.11 7.21 -8.55
N LEU A 64 2.77 6.09 -9.16
CA LEU A 64 3.65 5.28 -9.99
C LEU A 64 3.13 5.26 -11.42
N GLU A 65 3.95 5.71 -12.36
CA GLU A 65 3.70 5.54 -13.80
C GLU A 65 4.02 4.11 -14.24
N GLY A 66 3.62 3.72 -15.46
CA GLY A 66 3.72 2.33 -15.95
C GLY A 66 5.11 1.70 -15.82
N GLU A 67 6.17 2.40 -16.23
CA GLU A 67 7.55 1.90 -16.13
C GLU A 67 7.99 1.73 -14.66
N GLN A 68 7.66 2.71 -13.81
CA GLN A 68 7.99 2.66 -12.38
C GLN A 68 7.23 1.54 -11.67
N LEU A 69 5.97 1.31 -12.06
CA LEU A 69 5.16 0.22 -11.56
C LEU A 69 5.76 -1.14 -11.94
N GLN A 70 6.27 -1.28 -13.16
CA GLN A 70 6.93 -2.52 -13.61
C GLN A 70 8.20 -2.80 -12.80
N MET A 71 9.03 -1.77 -12.57
CA MET A 71 10.23 -1.90 -11.74
C MET A 71 9.91 -2.29 -10.29
N GLU A 72 8.91 -1.66 -9.68
CA GLU A 72 8.48 -1.97 -8.30
C GLU A 72 7.96 -3.42 -8.22
N LEU A 73 7.18 -3.87 -9.20
CA LEU A 73 6.70 -5.25 -9.26
C LEU A 73 7.84 -6.26 -9.36
N ALA A 74 8.84 -5.99 -10.20
CA ALA A 74 10.02 -6.84 -10.33
C ALA A 74 10.83 -6.91 -9.03
N GLN A 75 10.89 -5.82 -8.26
CA GLN A 75 11.57 -5.80 -6.96
C GLN A 75 10.77 -6.57 -5.90
N LEU A 76 9.44 -6.42 -5.88
CA LEU A 76 8.56 -7.15 -4.97
C LEU A 76 8.63 -8.66 -5.19
N THR A 77 8.64 -9.13 -6.44
CA THR A 77 8.76 -10.57 -6.74
C THR A 77 10.14 -11.14 -6.36
N GLN A 78 11.20 -10.36 -6.54
CA GLN A 78 12.55 -10.77 -6.09
C GLN A 78 12.66 -10.81 -4.56
N ALA A 79 12.06 -9.85 -3.87
CA ALA A 79 12.04 -9.81 -2.41
C ALA A 79 11.25 -11.00 -1.82
N THR A 80 10.10 -11.35 -2.41
CA THR A 80 9.33 -12.53 -1.98
C THR A 80 10.05 -13.83 -2.28
N ALA A 81 10.69 -13.97 -3.45
CA ALA A 81 11.49 -15.14 -3.79
C ALA A 81 12.67 -15.33 -2.81
N LYS A 82 13.37 -14.26 -2.45
CA LYS A 82 14.45 -14.29 -1.46
C LYS A 82 13.97 -14.66 -0.06
N ALA A 83 12.76 -14.25 0.33
CA ALA A 83 12.18 -14.55 1.64
C ALA A 83 11.67 -16.00 1.76
N LEU A 84 11.31 -16.63 0.63
CA LEU A 84 10.82 -18.02 0.56
C LEU A 84 11.94 -19.05 0.36
N GLY A 85 13.13 -18.62 -0.08
CA GLY A 85 14.31 -19.47 -0.15
C GLY A 85 14.96 -19.65 1.24
N LYS A 86 14.55 -20.70 1.94
CA LYS A 86 15.37 -21.36 2.98
C LYS A 86 15.89 -22.67 2.42
#